data_AF-A0A9J6A0T4-F1
#
_entry.id   AF-A0A9J6A0T4-F1
#
_cell.length_a   1.000
_cell.length_b   1.000
_cell.length_c   1.000
_cell.angle_alpha   90.00
_cell.angle_beta   90.00
_cell.angle_gamma   90.00
#
_symmetry.space_group_name_H-M   'P 1'
#
loop_
_entity.id
_entity.type
_entity.pdbx_description
1 polymer ?
#
loop_
_entity_poly.entity_id
_entity_poly.type
_entity_poly.pdbx_seq_one_letter_code
_entity_poly.pdbx_strand_id
1 'polypeptide(L)'
;MADLVHGPASFSTQANALLRKNFTFQKRDIKSNIRLISVPIILCLLLVFLQNWVNKELDKPWNRCGCKCVGKNDEGKCEEVCGIEYSDLNQAVSCSIPSPLEWPPLLQIPESTYRAVQTDFISYGDLPDDSCKISGSCPATILLTGTNKTLGESMGGNLFSSGSTVDYSDIFYSLAYNVLGSESQTKYMNFLEAAFFSNQAVYNVWLQCSPNFTFSLPLEFGSVAVQQEISCVKGLHLWRNSSHEINDELHKGYRNGNPERKINEIIAAYDFLNSNRNGFNVSIWYNSSYKNGKRQSTFGFDKGSSLSEFGIKCLHSGFAWTFCKNVV
;
A
#
# COMPACT_ATOMS: atom_id res chain seq x y z
N MET A 1 -20.05 -78.84 46.61
CA MET A 1 -20.38 -77.52 46.03
C MET A 1 -19.63 -76.47 46.81
N ALA A 2 -18.63 -75.85 46.18
CA ALA A 2 -18.09 -74.56 46.59
C ALA A 2 -17.39 -74.00 45.34
N ASP A 3 -18.18 -73.32 44.51
CA ASP A 3 -17.64 -72.52 43.41
C ASP A 3 -16.76 -71.43 44.04
N LEU A 4 -15.46 -71.50 43.79
CA LEU A 4 -14.51 -70.43 44.08
C LEU A 4 -14.84 -69.25 43.15
N VAL A 5 -15.67 -68.35 43.64
CA VAL A 5 -15.94 -67.06 42.97
C VAL A 5 -14.64 -66.28 42.95
N HIS A 6 -13.96 -66.26 41.80
CA HIS A 6 -12.82 -65.39 41.57
C HIS A 6 -13.27 -63.93 41.65
N GLY A 7 -12.89 -63.24 42.75
CA GLY A 7 -13.05 -61.80 42.88
C GLY A 7 -12.27 -61.05 41.78
N PRO A 8 -12.71 -59.83 41.39
CA PRO A 8 -12.07 -59.09 40.31
C PRO A 8 -10.59 -58.84 40.61
N ALA A 9 -9.74 -59.04 39.60
CA ALA A 9 -8.29 -58.87 39.74
C ALA A 9 -7.94 -57.46 40.24
N SER A 10 -6.86 -57.32 41.02
CA SER A 10 -6.43 -56.02 41.56
C SER A 10 -6.16 -55.01 40.43
N PHE A 11 -6.33 -53.72 40.71
CA PHE A 11 -6.15 -52.65 39.72
C PHE A 11 -4.78 -52.72 39.02
N SER A 12 -3.70 -52.99 39.76
CA SER A 12 -2.35 -53.13 39.20
C SER A 12 -2.24 -54.33 38.25
N THR A 13 -2.88 -55.45 38.59
CA THR A 13 -2.93 -56.64 37.74
C THR A 13 -3.70 -56.37 36.45
N GLN A 14 -4.83 -55.65 36.53
CA GLN A 14 -5.61 -55.24 35.36
C GLN A 14 -4.84 -54.23 34.50
N ALA A 15 -4.21 -53.22 35.09
CA ALA A 15 -3.40 -52.23 34.39
C ALA A 15 -2.21 -52.86 33.67
N ASN A 16 -1.48 -53.78 34.31
CA ASN A 16 -0.37 -54.51 33.67
C ASN A 16 -0.84 -55.41 32.52
N ALA A 17 -1.98 -56.08 32.69
CA ALA A 17 -2.58 -56.89 31.62
C ALA A 17 -3.01 -56.01 30.42
N LEU A 18 -3.63 -54.86 30.68
CA LEU A 18 -4.00 -53.89 29.64
C LEU A 18 -2.78 -53.30 28.95
N LEU A 19 -1.72 -52.97 29.69
CA LEU A 19 -0.49 -52.42 29.14
C LEU A 19 0.22 -53.44 28.24
N ARG A 20 0.34 -54.71 28.67
CA ARG A 20 0.86 -55.79 27.83
C ARG A 20 0.02 -56.03 26.58
N LYS A 21 -1.30 -55.98 26.69
CA LYS A 21 -2.22 -56.10 25.55
C LYS A 21 -1.99 -54.96 24.56
N ASN A 22 -2.01 -53.70 25.02
CA ASN A 22 -1.78 -52.52 24.18
C ASN A 22 -0.39 -52.51 23.53
N PHE A 23 0.65 -52.89 24.28
CA PHE A 23 2.01 -52.99 23.75
C PHE A 23 2.14 -54.09 22.69
N THR A 24 1.47 -55.22 22.87
CA THR A 24 1.45 -56.31 21.87
C THR A 24 0.73 -55.89 20.59
N PHE A 25 -0.34 -55.09 20.70
CA PHE A 25 -1.02 -54.49 19.54
C PHE A 25 -0.10 -53.53 18.79
N GLN A 26 0.55 -52.60 19.49
CA GLN A 26 1.54 -51.70 18.87
C GLN A 26 2.71 -52.47 18.25
N LYS A 27 3.21 -53.53 18.90
CA LYS A 27 4.28 -54.39 18.37
C LYS A 27 3.86 -55.18 17.12
N ARG A 28 2.58 -55.46 16.92
CA ARG A 28 2.09 -56.13 15.70
C ARG A 28 1.82 -55.14 14.57
N ASP A 29 1.43 -53.91 14.90
CA ASP A 29 1.24 -52.82 13.95
C ASP A 29 2.51 -51.95 13.76
N ILE A 30 3.62 -52.63 13.42
CA ILE A 30 4.93 -52.00 13.22
C ILE A 30 4.89 -50.96 12.10
N LYS A 31 4.08 -51.20 11.06
CA LYS A 31 3.98 -50.30 9.90
C LYS A 31 3.40 -48.94 10.29
N SER A 32 2.35 -48.93 11.12
CA SER A 32 1.74 -47.69 11.62
C SER A 32 2.70 -46.95 12.57
N ASN A 33 3.38 -47.68 13.47
CA ASN A 33 4.33 -47.09 14.41
C ASN A 33 5.58 -46.50 13.73
N ILE A 34 6.14 -47.19 12.72
CA ILE A 34 7.23 -46.63 11.90
C ILE A 34 6.77 -45.35 11.22
N ARG A 35 5.56 -45.33 10.64
CA ARG A 35 5.01 -44.12 10.01
C ARG A 35 4.83 -42.98 11.01
N LEU A 36 4.35 -43.28 12.22
CA LEU A 36 4.12 -42.30 13.27
C LEU A 36 5.43 -41.67 13.76
N ILE A 37 6.53 -42.43 13.81
CA ILE A 37 7.87 -41.94 14.16
C ILE A 37 8.57 -41.27 12.97
N SER A 38 8.39 -41.76 11.74
CA SER A 38 9.08 -41.24 10.56
C SER A 38 8.58 -39.85 10.14
N VAL A 39 7.28 -39.58 10.29
CA VAL A 39 6.67 -38.29 9.91
C VAL A 39 7.37 -37.08 10.55
N PRO A 40 7.56 -37.00 11.89
CA PRO A 40 8.26 -35.88 12.50
C PRO A 40 9.73 -35.79 12.05
N ILE A 41 10.42 -36.93 11.85
CA ILE A 41 11.81 -36.94 11.37
C ILE A 41 11.91 -36.36 9.95
N ILE A 42 11.04 -36.81 9.04
CA ILE A 42 11.00 -36.31 7.66
C ILE A 42 10.69 -34.82 7.64
N LEU A 43 9.75 -34.35 8.48
CA LEU A 43 9.42 -32.94 8.59
C LEU A 43 10.62 -32.11 9.08
N CYS A 44 11.35 -32.59 10.10
CA CYS A 44 12.57 -31.93 10.56
C CYS A 44 13.65 -31.87 9.46
N LEU A 45 13.88 -32.97 8.73
CA LEU A 45 14.83 -32.98 7.61
C LEU A 45 14.44 -32.01 6.50
N LEU A 46 13.13 -31.93 6.19
CA LEU A 46 12.60 -31.00 5.20
C LEU A 46 12.80 -29.54 5.65
N LEU A 47 12.58 -29.22 6.93
CA LEU A 47 12.82 -27.89 7.46
C LEU A 47 14.30 -27.50 7.40
N VAL A 48 15.22 -28.40 7.77
CA VAL A 48 16.67 -28.15 7.67
C VAL A 48 17.09 -27.93 6.22
N PHE A 49 16.58 -28.73 5.29
CA PHE A 49 16.83 -28.55 3.87
C PHE A 49 16.33 -27.18 3.37
N LEU A 50 15.10 -26.80 3.74
CA LEU A 50 14.55 -25.49 3.41
C LEU A 50 15.36 -24.35 4.00
N GLN A 51 15.77 -24.44 5.28
CA GLN A 51 16.61 -23.43 5.92
C GLN A 51 17.94 -23.26 5.19
N ASN A 52 18.62 -24.36 4.85
CA ASN A 52 19.89 -24.29 4.14
C ASN A 52 19.73 -23.68 2.73
N TRP A 53 18.65 -24.02 2.03
CA TRP A 53 18.37 -23.44 0.72
C TRP A 53 18.04 -21.95 0.84
N VAL A 54 17.15 -21.56 1.74
CA VAL A 54 16.78 -20.15 1.98
C VAL A 54 18.01 -19.34 2.38
N ASN A 55 18.83 -19.83 3.31
CA ASN A 55 20.06 -19.14 3.72
C ASN A 55 21.03 -18.96 2.54
N LYS A 56 21.23 -20.00 1.71
CA LYS A 56 22.06 -19.88 0.51
C LYS A 56 21.53 -18.84 -0.48
N GLU A 57 20.22 -18.67 -0.56
CA GLU A 57 19.59 -17.65 -1.41
C GLU A 57 19.71 -16.24 -0.80
N LEU A 58 19.52 -16.10 0.51
CA LEU A 58 19.66 -14.84 1.25
C LEU A 58 21.12 -14.38 1.40
N ASP A 59 22.08 -15.31 1.38
CA ASP A 59 23.51 -15.03 1.50
C ASP A 59 24.16 -14.52 0.20
N LYS A 60 23.37 -14.41 -0.87
CA LYS A 60 23.85 -13.82 -2.12
C LYS A 60 24.18 -12.33 -1.90
N PRO A 61 25.22 -11.80 -2.56
CA PRO A 61 25.76 -10.47 -2.27
C PRO A 61 24.72 -9.35 -2.42
N TRP A 62 23.76 -9.48 -3.34
CA TRP A 62 22.70 -8.48 -3.53
C TRP A 62 21.61 -8.48 -2.43
N ASN A 63 21.51 -9.55 -1.64
CA ASN A 63 20.56 -9.68 -0.52
C ASN A 63 21.18 -9.28 0.83
N ARG A 64 22.43 -8.78 0.81
CA ARG A 64 23.14 -8.30 2.00
C ARG A 64 23.32 -6.80 1.89
N CYS A 65 23.23 -6.13 3.04
CA CYS A 65 23.67 -4.75 3.15
C CYS A 65 25.18 -4.67 2.92
N GLY A 66 25.63 -3.64 2.22
CA GLY A 66 27.05 -3.36 2.04
C GLY A 66 27.72 -2.98 3.36
N CYS A 67 28.93 -3.47 3.56
CA CYS A 67 29.69 -3.26 4.77
C CYS A 67 31.11 -2.81 4.43
N LYS A 68 31.66 -1.91 5.25
CA LYS A 68 33.03 -1.42 5.11
C LYS A 68 33.77 -1.56 6.42
N CYS A 69 35.05 -1.87 6.29
CA CYS A 69 35.98 -1.88 7.40
C CYS A 69 36.28 -0.45 7.87
N VAL A 70 35.86 -0.08 9.08
CA VAL A 70 36.18 1.22 9.69
C VAL A 70 37.11 0.98 10.86
N GLY A 71 38.38 1.36 10.70
CA GLY A 71 39.38 1.20 11.75
C GLY A 71 39.92 -0.22 11.92
N LYS A 72 41.05 -0.32 12.61
CA LYS A 72 41.62 -1.58 13.10
C LYS A 72 41.69 -1.45 14.61
N ASN A 73 41.09 -2.39 15.34
CA ASN A 73 41.32 -2.51 16.77
C ASN A 73 42.82 -2.81 17.02
N ASP A 74 43.31 -2.61 18.24
CA ASP A 74 44.72 -2.87 18.61
C ASP A 74 45.19 -4.31 18.29
N GLU A 75 44.25 -5.23 18.07
CA GLU A 75 44.47 -6.63 17.65
C GLU A 75 44.50 -6.84 16.11
N GLY A 76 44.41 -5.76 15.31
CA GLY A 76 44.35 -5.83 13.85
C GLY A 76 43.02 -6.34 13.27
N LYS A 77 42.00 -6.61 14.12
CA LYS A 77 40.65 -6.96 13.67
C LYS A 77 39.92 -5.71 13.16
N CYS A 78 39.34 -5.88 11.99
CA CYS A 78 38.50 -4.92 11.32
C CYS A 78 37.15 -4.80 12.05
N GLU A 79 36.72 -3.58 12.38
CA GLU A 79 35.34 -3.33 12.77
C GLU A 79 34.51 -3.13 11.49
N GLU A 80 33.65 -4.10 11.22
CA GLU A 80 32.79 -4.10 10.04
C GLU A 80 31.52 -3.29 10.33
N VAL A 81 31.42 -2.12 9.70
CA VAL A 81 30.25 -1.25 9.80
C VAL A 81 29.42 -1.43 8.53
N CYS A 82 28.18 -1.86 8.68
CA CYS A 82 27.23 -2.08 7.58
C CYS A 82 26.23 -0.94 7.50
N GLY A 83 25.98 -0.46 6.29
CA GLY A 83 25.11 0.70 6.06
C GLY A 83 24.81 0.94 4.59
N ILE A 84 23.78 1.74 4.32
CA ILE A 84 23.40 2.10 2.94
C ILE A 84 24.53 2.90 2.28
N GLU A 85 25.27 3.69 3.05
CA GLU A 85 26.45 4.44 2.62
C GLU A 85 27.60 3.57 2.10
N TYR A 86 27.60 2.28 2.42
CA TYR A 86 28.58 1.29 1.96
C TYR A 86 27.98 0.27 0.99
N SER A 87 26.75 0.49 0.54
CA SER A 87 25.98 -0.41 -0.31
C SER A 87 25.87 0.09 -1.74
N ASP A 88 25.78 -0.82 -2.71
CA ASP A 88 25.31 -0.49 -4.06
C ASP A 88 23.76 -0.39 -4.13
N LEU A 89 23.23 0.05 -5.28
CA LEU A 89 21.79 0.23 -5.49
C LEU A 89 20.94 -1.04 -5.24
N ASN A 90 21.51 -2.23 -5.46
CA ASN A 90 20.79 -3.49 -5.24
C ASN A 90 20.88 -3.93 -3.78
N GLN A 91 22.03 -3.70 -3.14
CA GLN A 91 22.26 -4.03 -1.73
C GLN A 91 21.52 -3.12 -0.76
N ALA A 92 21.37 -1.83 -1.10
CA ALA A 92 20.73 -0.82 -0.26
C ALA A 92 19.31 -1.21 0.18
N VAL A 93 18.57 -1.94 -0.67
CA VAL A 93 17.21 -2.41 -0.39
C VAL A 93 17.17 -3.45 0.76
N SER A 94 18.30 -4.11 1.03
CA SER A 94 18.45 -5.13 2.07
C SER A 94 18.98 -4.56 3.39
N CYS A 95 19.27 -3.26 3.47
CA CYS A 95 19.77 -2.61 4.67
C CYS A 95 18.64 -2.22 5.64
N SER A 96 18.91 -2.33 6.93
CA SER A 96 18.05 -1.75 7.97
C SER A 96 18.12 -0.22 7.92
N ILE A 97 16.97 0.43 7.90
CA ILE A 97 16.85 1.90 7.96
C ILE A 97 16.38 2.27 9.38
N PRO A 98 17.28 2.69 10.29
CA PRO A 98 16.91 2.93 11.69
C PRO A 98 15.99 4.14 11.86
N SER A 99 16.11 5.14 10.98
CA SER A 99 15.23 6.31 10.94
C SER A 99 14.82 6.55 9.49
N PRO A 100 13.63 6.09 9.06
CA PRO A 100 13.16 6.32 7.70
C PRO A 100 12.86 7.80 7.49
N LEU A 101 12.96 8.24 6.24
CA LEU A 101 12.60 9.58 5.82
C LEU A 101 11.07 9.74 5.86
N GLU A 102 10.60 10.89 6.36
CA GLU A 102 9.18 11.20 6.37
C GLU A 102 8.75 11.74 5.00
N TRP A 103 8.17 10.85 4.19
CA TRP A 103 7.69 11.21 2.86
C TRP A 103 6.45 12.12 2.94
N PRO A 104 6.35 13.16 2.10
CA PRO A 104 5.15 13.98 2.02
C PRO A 104 3.99 13.17 1.42
N PRO A 105 2.74 13.52 1.74
CA PRO A 105 1.57 12.86 1.15
C PRO A 105 1.52 13.10 -0.37
N LEU A 106 1.31 12.03 -1.12
CA LEU A 106 1.17 12.07 -2.58
C LEU A 106 -0.20 11.56 -3.00
N LEU A 107 -0.86 12.28 -3.91
CA LEU A 107 -2.04 11.80 -4.61
C LEU A 107 -1.64 10.89 -5.78
N GLN A 108 -2.39 9.81 -5.99
CA GLN A 108 -2.29 9.03 -7.22
C GLN A 108 -2.90 9.83 -8.37
N ILE A 109 -2.08 10.29 -9.31
CA ILE A 109 -2.52 11.06 -10.48
C ILE A 109 -2.33 10.19 -11.73
N PRO A 110 -3.32 10.06 -12.62
CA PRO A 110 -3.12 9.33 -13.87
C PRO A 110 -2.20 10.09 -14.81
N GLU A 111 -1.54 9.34 -15.71
CA GLU A 111 -0.73 9.92 -16.78
C GLU A 111 -1.51 10.97 -17.57
N SER A 112 -0.83 12.00 -18.08
CA SER A 112 -1.46 13.12 -18.78
C SER A 112 -2.41 12.69 -19.91
N THR A 113 -2.08 11.62 -20.63
CA THR A 113 -2.87 11.05 -21.73
C THR A 113 -4.15 10.34 -21.27
N TYR A 114 -4.21 9.95 -20.00
CA TYR A 114 -5.33 9.22 -19.40
C TYR A 114 -6.26 10.13 -18.57
N ARG A 115 -5.90 11.39 -18.33
CA ARG A 115 -6.74 12.35 -17.58
C ARG A 115 -8.08 12.65 -18.26
N ALA A 116 -9.07 12.99 -17.45
CA ALA A 116 -10.42 13.27 -17.90
C ALA A 116 -10.51 14.48 -18.84
N VAL A 117 -11.15 14.28 -20.00
CA VAL A 117 -11.52 15.29 -20.99
C VAL A 117 -12.98 15.13 -21.39
N GLN A 118 -13.52 16.10 -22.12
CA GLN A 118 -14.85 16.05 -22.69
C GLN A 118 -14.98 14.86 -23.66
N THR A 119 -16.08 14.12 -23.56
CA THR A 119 -16.38 12.94 -24.38
C THR A 119 -17.88 12.80 -24.57
N ASP A 120 -18.31 12.03 -25.58
CA ASP A 120 -19.72 11.85 -25.90
C ASP A 120 -20.51 11.06 -24.84
N PHE A 121 -19.82 10.25 -24.03
CA PHE A 121 -20.44 9.43 -22.98
C PHE A 121 -20.49 10.11 -21.60
N ILE A 122 -19.87 11.29 -21.44
CA ILE A 122 -19.97 12.13 -20.24
C ILE A 122 -20.93 13.29 -20.56
N SER A 123 -21.99 13.42 -19.77
CA SER A 123 -23.03 14.44 -19.98
C SER A 123 -22.58 15.86 -19.62
N TYR A 124 -21.53 16.00 -18.84
CA TYR A 124 -21.01 17.27 -18.36
C TYR A 124 -19.98 17.87 -19.34
N GLY A 125 -20.23 19.11 -19.78
CA GLY A 125 -19.34 19.86 -20.69
C GLY A 125 -18.34 20.77 -19.98
N ASP A 126 -18.07 20.54 -18.70
CA ASP A 126 -17.15 21.34 -17.87
C ASP A 126 -15.73 20.74 -17.82
N LEU A 127 -15.53 19.60 -18.46
CA LEU A 127 -14.21 19.01 -18.70
C LEU A 127 -13.52 19.70 -19.89
N PRO A 128 -12.17 19.72 -19.90
CA PRO A 128 -11.40 20.31 -20.99
C PRO A 128 -11.52 19.48 -22.27
N ASP A 129 -11.20 20.13 -23.39
CA ASP A 129 -11.13 19.49 -24.71
C ASP A 129 -10.01 18.42 -24.79
N ASP A 130 -10.18 17.44 -25.68
CA ASP A 130 -9.27 16.30 -25.81
C ASP A 130 -7.87 16.67 -26.30
N SER A 131 -7.72 17.83 -26.95
CA SER A 131 -6.44 18.38 -27.39
C SER A 131 -5.41 18.51 -26.26
N CYS A 132 -5.85 18.65 -24.99
CA CYS A 132 -4.93 18.73 -23.85
C CYS A 132 -4.13 17.43 -23.63
N LYS A 133 -4.64 16.28 -24.12
CA LYS A 133 -3.93 14.99 -24.00
C LYS A 133 -2.70 14.97 -24.90
N ILE A 134 -2.79 15.66 -26.05
CA ILE A 134 -1.69 15.77 -27.02
C ILE A 134 -0.64 16.76 -26.51
N SER A 135 -1.06 17.90 -25.96
CA SER A 135 -0.13 18.90 -25.40
C SER A 135 0.45 18.49 -24.03
N GLY A 136 -0.10 17.46 -23.38
CA GLY A 136 0.26 17.06 -22.02
C GLY A 136 -0.22 18.02 -20.93
N SER A 137 -1.12 18.96 -21.28
CA SER A 137 -1.57 20.03 -20.37
C SER A 137 -2.91 19.73 -19.69
N CYS A 138 -3.41 18.48 -19.77
CA CYS A 138 -4.68 18.13 -19.14
C CYS A 138 -4.61 18.31 -17.62
N PRO A 139 -5.62 18.99 -17.03
CA PRO A 139 -5.68 19.22 -15.61
C PRO A 139 -5.91 17.94 -14.82
N ALA A 140 -5.38 17.96 -13.61
CA ALA A 140 -5.66 17.05 -12.52
C ALA A 140 -7.07 17.31 -11.98
N THR A 141 -8.06 16.56 -12.47
CA THR A 141 -9.47 16.78 -12.12
C THR A 141 -9.90 15.99 -10.88
N ILE A 142 -10.61 16.66 -9.97
CA ILE A 142 -11.36 16.05 -8.86
C ILE A 142 -12.84 16.42 -8.93
N LEU A 143 -13.70 15.50 -8.48
CA LEU A 143 -15.14 15.77 -8.36
C LEU A 143 -15.53 16.06 -6.92
N LEU A 144 -16.47 16.99 -6.73
CA LEU A 144 -16.97 17.41 -5.45
C LEU A 144 -18.50 17.28 -5.40
N THR A 145 -19.03 16.84 -4.27
CA THR A 145 -20.47 16.90 -3.98
C THR A 145 -20.70 17.05 -2.47
N GLY A 146 -21.96 17.15 -2.07
CA GLY A 146 -22.37 17.30 -0.69
C GLY A 146 -23.68 18.09 -0.57
N THR A 147 -24.20 18.17 0.65
CA THR A 147 -25.47 18.88 0.94
C THR A 147 -25.34 20.39 0.74
N ASN A 148 -24.14 20.94 0.98
CA ASN A 148 -23.87 22.36 0.82
C ASN A 148 -22.83 22.61 -0.28
N LYS A 149 -23.31 23.05 -1.44
CA LYS A 149 -22.49 23.34 -2.62
C LYS A 149 -21.43 24.40 -2.38
N THR A 150 -21.80 25.51 -1.74
CA THR A 150 -20.86 26.62 -1.51
C THR A 150 -19.72 26.23 -0.58
N LEU A 151 -20.00 25.39 0.43
CA LEU A 151 -18.97 24.81 1.29
C LEU A 151 -18.02 23.92 0.49
N GLY A 152 -18.56 22.99 -0.30
CA GLY A 152 -17.74 22.05 -1.06
C GLY A 152 -16.89 22.73 -2.14
N GLU A 153 -17.45 23.69 -2.87
CA GLU A 153 -16.69 24.51 -3.84
C GLU A 153 -15.59 25.33 -3.15
N SER A 154 -15.88 25.91 -1.97
CA SER A 154 -14.86 26.62 -1.19
C SER A 154 -13.74 25.68 -0.72
N MET A 155 -14.07 24.46 -0.30
CA MET A 155 -13.07 23.45 0.07
C MET A 155 -12.23 23.02 -1.14
N GLY A 156 -12.86 22.81 -2.31
CA GLY A 156 -12.19 22.51 -3.57
C GLY A 156 -11.22 23.59 -4.03
N GLY A 157 -11.64 24.85 -3.95
CA GLY A 157 -10.79 25.99 -4.25
C GLY A 157 -9.58 26.07 -3.33
N ASN A 158 -9.79 25.84 -2.02
CA ASN A 158 -8.71 25.87 -1.05
C ASN A 158 -7.75 24.69 -1.16
N LEU A 159 -8.21 23.54 -1.65
CA LEU A 159 -7.37 22.34 -1.82
C LEU A 159 -6.18 22.61 -2.76
N PHE A 160 -6.42 23.26 -3.89
CA PHE A 160 -5.37 23.55 -4.88
C PHE A 160 -4.79 24.96 -4.76
N SER A 161 -4.86 25.55 -3.57
CA SER A 161 -4.28 26.88 -3.32
C SER A 161 -2.81 26.89 -3.72
N SER A 162 -2.34 28.00 -4.30
CA SER A 162 -0.92 28.19 -4.61
C SER A 162 -0.10 27.95 -3.34
N GLY A 163 0.71 26.89 -3.37
CA GLY A 163 1.46 26.43 -2.20
C GLY A 163 2.44 27.46 -1.65
N SER A 164 2.89 27.22 -0.43
CA SER A 164 3.96 28.01 0.20
C SER A 164 5.28 27.86 -0.56
N THR A 165 6.13 28.88 -0.48
CA THR A 165 7.53 28.82 -0.94
C THR A 165 8.21 27.59 -0.33
N VAL A 166 8.85 26.76 -1.17
CA VAL A 166 9.57 25.57 -0.71
C VAL A 166 10.77 26.01 0.13
N ASP A 167 10.80 25.58 1.39
CA ASP A 167 11.95 25.76 2.26
C ASP A 167 12.93 24.59 2.04
N TYR A 168 14.11 24.88 1.51
CA TYR A 168 15.13 23.87 1.22
C TYR A 168 15.85 23.34 2.48
N SER A 169 15.68 23.99 3.64
CA SER A 169 16.26 23.51 4.89
C SER A 169 15.53 22.28 5.44
N ASP A 170 14.21 22.21 5.24
CA ASP A 170 13.37 21.06 5.55
C ASP A 170 12.36 20.82 4.43
N ILE A 171 12.89 20.29 3.33
CA ILE A 171 12.16 20.21 2.06
C ILE A 171 10.93 19.31 2.16
N PHE A 172 11.01 18.17 2.84
CA PHE A 172 9.88 17.23 2.93
C PHE A 172 8.76 17.75 3.81
N TYR A 173 9.10 18.40 4.94
CA TYR A 173 8.10 19.05 5.77
C TYR A 173 7.42 20.21 5.05
N SER A 174 8.19 21.05 4.33
CA SER A 174 7.63 22.13 3.51
C SER A 174 6.72 21.62 2.40
N LEU A 175 7.07 20.48 1.79
CA LEU A 175 6.27 19.85 0.75
C LEU A 175 4.98 19.21 1.26
N ALA A 176 4.91 18.84 2.55
CA ALA A 176 3.67 18.31 3.13
C ALA A 176 2.51 19.32 3.14
N TYR A 177 2.80 20.62 3.03
CA TYR A 177 1.80 21.67 2.86
C TYR A 177 1.35 21.88 1.40
N ASN A 178 2.01 21.21 0.45
CA ASN A 178 1.66 21.25 -0.96
C ASN A 178 0.79 20.04 -1.34
N VAL A 179 -0.08 20.21 -2.33
CA VAL A 179 -0.79 19.07 -2.92
C VAL A 179 0.09 18.44 -3.98
N LEU A 180 0.84 17.42 -3.56
CA LEU A 180 1.68 16.66 -4.46
C LEU A 180 0.92 15.46 -5.05
N GLY A 181 1.35 15.00 -6.21
CA GLY A 181 0.90 13.72 -6.74
C GLY A 181 1.88 13.08 -7.71
N SER A 182 1.66 11.81 -7.99
CA SER A 182 2.55 10.99 -8.80
C SER A 182 1.77 10.05 -9.70
N GLU A 183 2.35 9.77 -10.86
CA GLU A 183 1.89 8.73 -11.80
C GLU A 183 2.27 7.31 -11.35
N SER A 184 3.20 7.23 -10.40
CA SER A 184 3.75 5.96 -9.96
C SER A 184 2.70 5.08 -9.29
N GLN A 185 2.76 3.80 -9.61
CA GLN A 185 1.96 2.80 -8.92
C GLN A 185 2.53 2.59 -7.53
N THR A 186 1.65 2.54 -6.54
CA THR A 186 2.02 2.15 -5.18
C THR A 186 2.74 0.80 -5.18
N LYS A 187 3.93 0.73 -4.57
CA LYS A 187 4.69 -0.52 -4.40
C LYS A 187 4.47 -1.11 -3.01
N TYR A 188 4.94 -2.34 -2.81
CA TYR A 188 4.78 -3.07 -1.54
C TYR A 188 5.63 -2.53 -0.39
N MET A 189 6.68 -1.75 -0.68
CA MET A 189 7.62 -1.25 0.32
C MET A 189 7.30 0.21 0.62
N ASN A 190 7.06 0.53 1.90
CA ASN A 190 6.74 1.89 2.36
C ASN A 190 7.97 2.74 2.70
N PHE A 191 9.17 2.15 2.71
CA PHE A 191 10.41 2.86 3.06
C PHE A 191 10.93 3.71 1.90
N LEU A 192 10.72 3.25 0.66
CA LEU A 192 11.09 3.96 -0.55
C LEU A 192 9.81 4.32 -1.30
N GLU A 193 9.51 5.61 -1.35
CA GLU A 193 8.33 6.11 -2.04
C GLU A 193 8.50 6.00 -3.56
N ALA A 194 7.71 5.15 -4.20
CA ALA A 194 7.82 4.79 -5.61
C ALA A 194 7.81 6.01 -6.55
N ALA A 195 7.14 7.09 -6.16
CA ALA A 195 7.10 8.34 -6.92
C ALA A 195 8.49 8.92 -7.21
N PHE A 196 9.42 8.78 -6.27
CA PHE A 196 10.76 9.36 -6.35
C PHE A 196 11.81 8.44 -6.99
N PHE A 197 11.46 7.18 -7.29
CA PHE A 197 12.39 6.17 -7.81
C PHE A 197 11.92 5.46 -9.08
N SER A 198 10.71 5.75 -9.56
CA SER A 198 10.15 5.10 -10.75
C SER A 198 10.54 5.80 -12.05
N ASN A 199 11.33 6.89 -12.00
CA ASN A 199 11.58 7.81 -13.11
C ASN A 199 10.27 8.35 -13.74
N GLN A 200 9.20 8.41 -12.96
CA GLN A 200 7.91 8.95 -13.38
C GLN A 200 7.74 10.37 -12.89
N ALA A 201 6.77 11.08 -13.48
CA ALA A 201 6.53 12.45 -13.14
C ALA A 201 5.94 12.57 -11.73
N VAL A 202 6.46 13.54 -10.98
CA VAL A 202 5.90 14.03 -9.73
C VAL A 202 5.40 15.44 -9.99
N TYR A 203 4.21 15.73 -9.49
CA TYR A 203 3.49 16.96 -9.75
C TYR A 203 3.21 17.73 -8.48
N ASN A 204 3.28 19.05 -8.57
CA ASN A 204 2.62 19.94 -7.63
C ASN A 204 1.30 20.42 -8.27
N VAL A 205 0.18 20.19 -7.59
CA VAL A 205 -1.17 20.44 -8.11
C VAL A 205 -1.67 21.80 -7.63
N TRP A 206 -1.75 22.77 -8.53
CA TRP A 206 -2.19 24.14 -8.23
C TRP A 206 -3.35 24.59 -9.13
N LEU A 207 -4.18 25.53 -8.67
CA LEU A 207 -5.25 26.11 -9.49
C LEU A 207 -4.74 26.72 -10.81
N GLN A 208 -3.55 27.31 -10.79
CA GLN A 208 -2.89 27.91 -11.93
C GLN A 208 -1.39 27.62 -11.86
N CYS A 209 -0.84 27.23 -13.01
CA CYS A 209 0.59 27.00 -13.16
C CYS A 209 1.22 28.13 -13.96
N SER A 210 2.34 28.64 -13.48
CA SER A 210 3.23 29.44 -14.32
C SER A 210 3.80 28.56 -15.45
N PRO A 211 3.96 29.09 -16.67
CA PRO A 211 4.52 28.32 -17.77
C PRO A 211 5.92 27.83 -17.41
N ASN A 212 6.17 26.53 -17.59
CA ASN A 212 7.44 25.85 -17.30
C ASN A 212 7.88 25.97 -15.83
N PHE A 213 6.94 26.02 -14.88
CA PHE A 213 7.30 25.92 -13.47
C PHE A 213 7.76 24.50 -13.14
N THR A 214 9.06 24.36 -12.89
CA THR A 214 9.69 23.13 -12.42
C THR A 214 10.66 23.46 -11.28
N PHE A 215 10.79 22.53 -10.34
CA PHE A 215 11.84 22.57 -9.33
C PHE A 215 12.35 21.17 -9.05
N SER A 216 13.59 21.05 -8.58
CA SER A 216 14.22 19.76 -8.34
C SER A 216 14.37 19.50 -6.84
N LEU A 217 14.01 18.29 -6.43
CA LEU A 217 14.31 17.74 -5.11
C LEU A 217 15.62 16.97 -5.15
N PRO A 218 16.64 17.40 -4.38
CA PRO A 218 17.79 16.56 -4.10
C PRO A 218 17.37 15.46 -3.11
N LEU A 219 17.57 14.21 -3.50
CA LEU A 219 17.32 13.04 -2.68
C LEU A 219 18.63 12.29 -2.47
N GLU A 220 19.04 12.11 -1.22
CA GLU A 220 20.28 11.41 -0.86
C GLU A 220 19.97 10.02 -0.28
N PHE A 221 20.53 8.98 -0.87
CA PHE A 221 20.41 7.58 -0.41
C PHE A 221 21.79 6.96 -0.27
N GLY A 222 22.32 6.98 0.96
CA GLY A 222 23.70 6.54 1.23
C GLY A 222 24.69 7.34 0.38
N SER A 223 25.37 6.67 -0.54
CA SER A 223 26.34 7.30 -1.44
C SER A 223 25.77 7.79 -2.78
N VAL A 224 24.46 7.62 -3.03
CA VAL A 224 23.83 8.00 -4.30
C VAL A 224 22.94 9.22 -4.11
N ALA A 225 23.23 10.29 -4.85
CA ALA A 225 22.36 11.46 -4.96
C ALA A 225 21.50 11.36 -6.23
N VAL A 226 20.18 11.44 -6.06
CA VAL A 226 19.19 11.46 -7.15
C VAL A 226 18.51 12.83 -7.14
N GLN A 227 18.28 13.40 -8.32
CA GLN A 227 17.47 14.61 -8.46
C GLN A 227 16.11 14.24 -9.05
N GLN A 228 15.04 14.45 -8.29
CA GLN A 228 13.68 14.34 -8.81
C GLN A 228 13.20 15.71 -9.28
N GLU A 229 12.75 15.81 -10.53
CA GLU A 229 12.06 17.00 -11.02
C GLU A 229 10.57 16.95 -10.65
N ILE A 230 10.06 18.03 -10.06
CA ILE A 230 8.64 18.25 -9.82
C ILE A 230 8.14 19.34 -10.77
N SER A 231 7.09 19.02 -11.50
CA SER A 231 6.43 19.96 -12.43
C SER A 231 5.08 20.41 -11.90
N CYS A 232 4.61 21.59 -12.32
CA CYS A 232 3.27 22.04 -11.96
C CYS A 232 2.21 21.41 -12.88
N VAL A 233 1.12 20.91 -12.28
CA VAL A 233 -0.09 20.52 -12.99
C VAL A 233 -1.29 21.34 -12.50
N LYS A 234 -2.14 21.74 -13.44
CA LYS A 234 -3.36 22.46 -13.11
C LYS A 234 -4.33 21.54 -12.38
N GLY A 235 -4.72 21.86 -11.14
CA GLY A 235 -5.83 21.25 -10.43
C GLY A 235 -7.16 21.82 -10.89
N LEU A 236 -8.12 20.96 -11.21
CA LEU A 236 -9.49 21.33 -11.58
C LEU A 236 -10.45 20.65 -10.61
N HIS A 237 -11.31 21.41 -9.94
CA HIS A 237 -12.38 20.86 -9.14
C HIS A 237 -13.73 21.11 -9.82
N LEU A 238 -14.57 20.08 -9.92
CA LEU A 238 -15.87 20.17 -10.57
C LEU A 238 -16.97 19.68 -9.63
N TRP A 239 -18.12 20.35 -9.64
CA TRP A 239 -19.26 19.99 -8.78
C TRP A 239 -20.20 19.01 -9.48
N ARG A 240 -20.71 18.03 -8.74
CA ARG A 240 -21.80 17.12 -9.15
C ARG A 240 -22.94 17.18 -8.14
N ASN A 241 -24.17 17.05 -8.61
CA ASN A 241 -25.34 17.28 -7.75
C ASN A 241 -25.59 16.13 -6.76
N SER A 242 -25.03 14.96 -7.03
CA SER A 242 -25.16 13.80 -6.16
C SER A 242 -23.96 12.87 -6.22
N SER A 243 -23.80 12.05 -5.18
CA SER A 243 -22.80 10.98 -5.14
C SER A 243 -23.05 9.91 -6.21
N HIS A 244 -24.29 9.77 -6.71
CA HIS A 244 -24.61 8.87 -7.81
C HIS A 244 -23.98 9.34 -9.12
N GLU A 245 -24.08 10.64 -9.43
CA GLU A 245 -23.44 11.23 -10.61
C GLU A 245 -21.91 11.12 -10.54
N ILE A 246 -21.32 11.36 -9.37
CA ILE A 246 -19.88 11.12 -9.16
C ILE A 246 -19.53 9.68 -9.49
N ASN A 247 -20.26 8.72 -8.91
CA ASN A 247 -19.95 7.30 -9.13
C ASN A 247 -20.12 6.88 -10.60
N ASP A 248 -21.14 7.39 -11.29
CA ASP A 248 -21.35 7.15 -12.72
C ASP A 248 -20.20 7.70 -13.57
N GLU A 249 -19.77 8.94 -13.31
CA GLU A 249 -18.68 9.58 -14.07
C GLU A 249 -17.33 8.93 -13.79
N LEU A 250 -17.02 8.62 -12.53
CA LEU A 250 -15.83 7.86 -12.16
C LEU A 250 -15.82 6.48 -12.84
N HIS A 251 -16.96 5.80 -12.88
CA HIS A 251 -17.09 4.49 -13.55
C HIS A 251 -16.84 4.62 -15.06
N LYS A 252 -17.43 5.62 -15.71
CA LYS A 252 -17.21 5.89 -17.14
C LYS A 252 -15.78 6.28 -17.45
N GLY A 253 -15.04 6.87 -16.51
CA GLY A 253 -13.62 7.14 -16.67
C GLY A 253 -12.75 5.89 -16.79
N TYR A 254 -13.21 4.76 -16.26
CA TYR A 254 -12.52 3.48 -16.38
C TYR A 254 -12.71 2.87 -17.77
N ARG A 255 -11.64 2.24 -18.30
CA ARG A 255 -11.61 1.66 -19.65
C ARG A 255 -12.78 0.71 -19.95
N ASN A 256 -13.30 -0.04 -18.97
CA ASN A 256 -14.42 -0.96 -19.22
C ASN A 256 -15.79 -0.39 -18.79
N GLY A 257 -15.84 0.85 -18.29
CA GLY A 257 -17.08 1.50 -17.86
C GLY A 257 -17.70 2.43 -18.89
N ASN A 258 -17.05 2.61 -20.05
CA ASN A 258 -17.58 3.37 -21.18
C ASN A 258 -17.66 2.52 -22.46
N PRO A 259 -18.61 2.82 -23.37
CA PRO A 259 -18.81 2.05 -24.60
C PRO A 259 -17.61 2.11 -25.56
N GLU A 260 -16.81 3.18 -25.51
CA GLU A 260 -15.66 3.40 -26.39
C GLU A 260 -14.37 2.69 -25.95
N ARG A 261 -14.35 2.10 -24.76
CA ARG A 261 -13.19 1.47 -24.14
C ARG A 261 -11.96 2.37 -24.02
N LYS A 262 -12.17 3.67 -23.79
CA LYS A 262 -11.13 4.68 -23.58
C LYS A 262 -10.89 4.93 -22.10
N ILE A 263 -9.68 5.36 -21.74
CA ILE A 263 -9.36 5.78 -20.38
C ILE A 263 -9.60 7.30 -20.28
N ASN A 264 -10.36 7.70 -19.27
CA ASN A 264 -10.71 9.09 -19.01
C ASN A 264 -10.80 9.33 -17.50
N GLU A 265 -9.67 9.16 -16.82
CA GLU A 265 -9.61 9.07 -15.36
C GLU A 265 -9.67 10.44 -14.67
N ILE A 266 -10.43 10.45 -13.59
CA ILE A 266 -10.51 11.51 -12.60
C ILE A 266 -9.72 11.02 -11.39
N ILE A 267 -8.93 11.91 -10.79
CA ILE A 267 -7.97 11.57 -9.71
C ILE A 267 -8.69 11.01 -8.49
N ALA A 268 -9.67 11.78 -8.01
CA ALA A 268 -10.42 11.48 -6.81
C ALA A 268 -11.75 12.22 -6.82
N ALA A 269 -12.63 11.82 -5.93
CA ALA A 269 -13.84 12.54 -5.64
C ALA A 269 -14.07 12.67 -4.14
N TYR A 270 -14.67 13.79 -3.73
CA TYR A 270 -14.97 14.11 -2.34
C TYR A 270 -16.45 14.44 -2.19
N ASP A 271 -17.15 13.72 -1.34
CA ASP A 271 -18.52 14.04 -0.93
C ASP A 271 -18.49 14.53 0.51
N PHE A 272 -18.76 15.81 0.68
CA PHE A 272 -18.78 16.47 1.97
C PHE A 272 -20.06 16.18 2.76
N LEU A 273 -20.95 15.30 2.27
CA LEU A 273 -22.12 14.81 2.98
C LEU A 273 -22.89 15.96 3.65
N ASN A 274 -23.10 15.91 4.96
CA ASN A 274 -23.75 16.94 5.77
C ASN A 274 -22.75 17.86 6.52
N SER A 275 -21.52 17.98 6.00
CA SER A 275 -20.47 18.84 6.58
C SER A 275 -20.95 20.28 6.75
N ASN A 276 -20.58 20.86 7.89
CA ASN A 276 -20.88 22.23 8.26
C ASN A 276 -19.83 22.74 9.27
N ARG A 277 -20.05 23.93 9.85
CA ARG A 277 -19.11 24.53 10.81
C ARG A 277 -18.91 23.71 12.10
N ASN A 278 -19.86 22.85 12.46
CA ASN A 278 -19.86 22.09 13.71
C ASN A 278 -19.44 20.62 13.50
N GLY A 279 -19.30 20.15 12.27
CA GLY A 279 -18.94 18.77 11.98
C GLY A 279 -18.46 18.59 10.54
N PHE A 280 -17.38 17.84 10.38
CA PHE A 280 -16.75 17.57 9.10
C PHE A 280 -16.89 16.08 8.76
N ASN A 281 -17.73 15.78 7.78
CA ASN A 281 -18.01 14.44 7.28
C ASN A 281 -17.64 14.38 5.81
N VAL A 282 -16.67 13.54 5.46
CA VAL A 282 -16.24 13.39 4.06
C VAL A 282 -16.16 11.93 3.67
N SER A 283 -16.64 11.62 2.46
CA SER A 283 -16.43 10.36 1.77
C SER A 283 -15.50 10.61 0.59
N ILE A 284 -14.43 9.83 0.50
CA ILE A 284 -13.41 9.95 -0.55
C ILE A 284 -13.49 8.73 -1.44
N TRP A 285 -13.51 8.95 -2.76
CA TRP A 285 -13.36 7.91 -3.77
C TRP A 285 -12.10 8.13 -4.57
N TYR A 286 -11.38 7.05 -4.83
CA TYR A 286 -10.16 7.05 -5.63
C TYR A 286 -10.05 5.73 -6.38
N ASN A 287 -9.23 5.71 -7.42
CA ASN A 287 -8.98 4.50 -8.19
C ASN A 287 -8.01 3.58 -7.42
N SER A 288 -8.52 2.46 -6.88
CA SER A 288 -7.72 1.46 -6.16
C SER A 288 -7.04 0.43 -7.08
N SER A 289 -7.30 0.48 -8.40
CA SER A 289 -6.76 -0.47 -9.37
C SER A 289 -5.25 -0.36 -9.56
N TYR A 290 -4.65 0.76 -9.13
CA TYR A 290 -3.19 0.97 -9.13
C TYR A 290 -2.46 0.07 -8.13
N LYS A 291 -3.19 -0.58 -7.21
CA LYS A 291 -2.65 -1.58 -6.31
C LYS A 291 -2.40 -2.88 -7.06
N ASN A 292 -1.19 -3.06 -7.56
CA ASN A 292 -0.75 -4.29 -8.24
C ASN A 292 -0.50 -5.45 -7.26
N GLY A 293 -1.56 -5.84 -6.55
CA GLY A 293 -1.67 -7.08 -5.78
C GLY A 293 -2.09 -8.22 -6.69
N LYS A 294 -1.24 -9.23 -6.93
CA LYS A 294 -1.72 -10.53 -7.40
C LYS A 294 -2.56 -11.20 -6.29
N ARG A 295 -3.77 -10.69 -6.09
CA ARG A 295 -4.94 -11.37 -5.55
C ARG A 295 -6.14 -10.80 -6.27
N GLN A 296 -6.67 -11.63 -7.14
CA GLN A 296 -7.96 -11.47 -7.78
C GLN A 296 -9.02 -11.29 -6.69
N SER A 297 -9.42 -10.06 -6.42
CA SER A 297 -10.60 -9.75 -5.60
C SER A 297 -11.22 -8.46 -6.12
N THR A 298 -12.34 -8.62 -6.84
CA THR A 298 -13.46 -7.67 -7.00
C THR A 298 -13.08 -6.19 -7.10
N PHE A 299 -13.10 -5.68 -8.33
CA PHE A 299 -13.02 -4.27 -8.69
C PHE A 299 -14.16 -3.48 -8.03
N GLY A 300 -13.81 -2.46 -7.26
CA GLY A 300 -14.73 -1.49 -6.68
C GLY A 300 -13.94 -0.25 -6.28
N PHE A 301 -14.53 0.94 -6.45
CA PHE A 301 -14.07 2.14 -5.76
C PHE A 301 -14.17 1.89 -4.26
N ASP A 302 -13.04 1.84 -3.56
CA ASP A 302 -13.04 1.66 -2.10
C ASP A 302 -13.49 2.98 -1.45
N LYS A 303 -14.60 2.94 -0.72
CA LYS A 303 -15.08 4.04 0.11
C LYS A 303 -14.26 4.07 1.40
N GLY A 304 -13.27 4.95 1.49
CA GLY A 304 -12.56 5.21 2.73
C GLY A 304 -13.38 6.11 3.65
N SER A 305 -13.64 5.66 4.89
CA SER A 305 -14.16 6.51 5.97
C SER A 305 -13.07 6.70 7.03
N SER A 306 -12.69 7.93 7.34
CA SER A 306 -12.12 8.30 8.63
C SER A 306 -11.96 9.82 8.79
N LEU A 307 -12.55 10.37 9.86
CA LEU A 307 -11.85 11.23 10.83
C LEU A 307 -12.76 11.48 12.04
N SER A 308 -12.65 10.62 13.05
CA SER A 308 -12.89 10.96 14.45
C SER A 308 -11.93 10.12 15.31
N GLU A 309 -10.95 10.81 15.88
CA GLU A 309 -9.95 10.36 16.87
C GLU A 309 -8.94 9.26 16.47
N PHE A 310 -7.71 9.44 17.00
CA PHE A 310 -6.54 8.58 16.82
C PHE A 310 -6.88 7.08 16.93
N GLY A 311 -6.65 6.32 15.86
CA GLY A 311 -6.72 4.85 15.91
C GLY A 311 -6.78 4.20 14.54
N ILE A 312 -5.62 3.89 13.97
CA ILE A 312 -5.52 3.01 12.80
C ILE A 312 -5.97 1.60 13.20
N LYS A 313 -7.05 1.11 12.58
CA LYS A 313 -7.32 -0.29 12.21
C LYS A 313 -8.54 -0.29 11.27
N CYS A 314 -8.53 -1.00 10.14
CA CYS A 314 -8.84 -2.43 10.14
C CYS A 314 -8.32 -3.18 8.90
N LEU A 315 -8.06 -4.47 9.15
CA LEU A 315 -7.70 -5.51 8.18
C LEU A 315 -8.95 -6.08 7.47
N HIS A 316 -8.76 -6.36 6.18
CA HIS A 316 -9.18 -7.49 5.33
C HIS A 316 -10.65 -7.97 5.18
N SER A 317 -10.93 -8.24 3.89
CA SER A 317 -11.60 -9.43 3.30
C SER A 317 -13.10 -9.37 3.00
N GLY A 318 -13.41 -9.62 1.71
CA GLY A 318 -14.40 -10.61 1.26
C GLY A 318 -15.89 -10.29 1.40
N PHE A 319 -16.48 -9.86 0.27
CA PHE A 319 -17.90 -9.99 -0.10
C PHE A 319 -18.98 -9.25 0.72
N ALA A 320 -19.64 -8.32 0.02
CA ALA A 320 -21.07 -7.99 0.04
C ALA A 320 -21.72 -7.52 1.37
N TRP A 321 -21.86 -6.19 1.48
CA TRP A 321 -22.85 -5.41 2.27
C TRP A 321 -22.82 -5.46 3.82
N THR A 322 -22.69 -4.27 4.43
CA THR A 322 -23.55 -3.66 5.49
C THR A 322 -22.79 -3.02 6.69
N PHE A 323 -23.07 -1.71 6.87
CA PHE A 323 -23.09 -0.82 8.05
C PHE A 323 -22.30 -1.09 9.34
N CYS A 324 -21.71 0.00 9.88
CA CYS A 324 -21.78 0.50 11.28
C CYS A 324 -21.44 2.01 11.20
N LYS A 325 -22.30 3.02 11.45
CA LYS A 325 -23.15 3.44 12.59
C LYS A 325 -22.38 3.71 13.89
N ASN A 326 -22.49 4.97 14.33
CA ASN A 326 -21.87 5.59 15.53
C ASN A 326 -21.85 4.70 16.76
N VAL A 327 -20.75 4.82 17.51
CA VAL A 327 -20.74 4.63 18.96
C VAL A 327 -20.09 5.88 19.57
N VAL A 328 -20.95 6.67 20.21
CA VAL A 328 -20.75 7.82 21.13
C VAL A 328 -19.67 8.83 20.73
#